data_AF-F4R7T4-F1
#
_entry.id   AF-F4R7T4-F1
#
_cell.length_a   1.000
_cell.length_b   1.000
_cell.length_c   1.000
_cell.angle_alpha   90.00
_cell.angle_beta   90.00
_cell.angle_gamma   90.00
#
_symmetry.space_group_name_H-M   'P 1'
#
loop_
_entity.id
_entity.type
_entity.pdbx_description
1 polymer ?
#
loop_
_entity_poly.entity_id
_entity_poly.type
_entity_poly.pdbx_seq_one_letter_code
_entity_poly.pdbx_strand_id
1 'polypeptide(L)'
;MSRILSHLFISLTILLISLILAGLGVEGFSLANSCTVCQYDGTAYNASSATETATDLCINVRSDMGVACVNRGWYTHFRDHKHGGQKTYCRLKCQNPNTPCSSHLTEPPNPPSQKGPHESLIGGVHMPCNQWPIS
;
A
#
# COMPACT_ATOMS: atom_id res chain seq x y z
N MET A 1 16.07 -2.43 -59.48
CA MET A 1 15.11 -2.98 -58.48
C MET A 1 13.85 -2.11 -58.50
N SER A 2 12.68 -2.73 -58.67
CA SER A 2 11.40 -2.03 -58.89
C SER A 2 11.03 -1.18 -57.67
N ARG A 3 10.74 0.11 -57.86
CA ARG A 3 10.34 1.06 -56.79
C ARG A 3 9.18 0.53 -55.94
N ILE A 4 8.31 -0.28 -56.56
CA ILE A 4 7.17 -0.95 -55.93
C ILE A 4 7.64 -1.91 -54.82
N LEU A 5 8.72 -2.65 -55.06
CA LEU A 5 9.28 -3.57 -54.06
C LEU A 5 9.81 -2.80 -52.84
N SER A 6 10.47 -1.67 -53.06
CA SER A 6 10.99 -0.81 -51.99
C SER A 6 9.87 -0.25 -51.11
N HIS A 7 8.76 0.19 -51.70
CA HIS A 7 7.61 0.69 -50.93
C HIS A 7 6.92 -0.40 -50.12
N LEU A 8 6.78 -1.61 -50.68
CA LEU A 8 6.24 -2.77 -49.96
C LEU A 8 7.09 -3.15 -48.74
N PHE A 9 8.42 -3.15 -48.87
CA PHE A 9 9.33 -3.43 -47.77
C PHE A 9 9.26 -2.38 -46.66
N ILE A 10 9.13 -1.09 -47.01
CA ILE A 10 8.99 0.00 -46.04
C ILE A 10 7.66 -0.13 -45.28
N SER A 11 6.55 -0.36 -45.98
CA SER A 11 5.24 -0.53 -45.32
C SER A 11 5.21 -1.75 -44.40
N LEU A 12 5.84 -2.86 -44.81
CA LEU A 12 5.92 -4.07 -44.00
C LEU A 12 6.79 -3.89 -42.75
N THR A 13 7.91 -3.16 -42.86
CA THR A 13 8.78 -2.87 -41.71
C THR A 13 8.12 -1.93 -40.71
N ILE A 14 7.37 -0.92 -41.17
CA ILE A 14 6.58 -0.05 -40.28
C ILE A 14 5.51 -0.86 -39.55
N LEU A 15 4.81 -1.76 -40.25
CA LEU A 15 3.80 -2.62 -39.66
C LEU A 15 4.40 -3.54 -38.59
N LEU A 16 5.55 -4.16 -38.88
CA LEU A 16 6.28 -5.02 -37.95
C LEU A 16 6.76 -4.26 -36.71
N ILE A 17 7.33 -3.06 -36.89
CA ILE A 17 7.75 -2.21 -35.77
C ILE A 17 6.53 -1.81 -34.92
N SER A 18 5.40 -1.49 -35.56
CA SER A 18 4.15 -1.15 -34.86
C SER A 18 3.60 -2.34 -34.08
N LEU A 19 3.65 -3.56 -34.64
CA LEU A 19 3.27 -4.78 -33.94
C LEU A 19 4.23 -5.13 -32.80
N ILE A 20 5.53 -4.88 -32.97
CA ILE A 20 6.53 -5.07 -31.94
C ILE A 20 6.33 -4.04 -30.82
N LEU A 21 5.98 -2.79 -31.11
CA LEU A 21 5.65 -1.78 -30.10
C LEU A 21 4.30 -2.03 -29.41
N ALA A 22 3.34 -2.65 -30.11
CA ALA A 22 2.07 -3.06 -29.52
C ALA A 22 2.18 -4.36 -28.71
N GLY A 23 3.05 -5.29 -29.12
CA GLY A 23 3.30 -6.59 -28.48
C GLY A 23 4.39 -6.57 -27.40
N LEU A 24 5.37 -5.67 -27.50
CA LEU A 24 6.17 -5.19 -26.36
C LEU A 24 5.28 -4.21 -25.60
N GLY A 25 4.31 -4.79 -24.90
CA GLY A 25 3.21 -4.09 -24.29
C GLY A 25 3.60 -2.73 -23.73
N VAL A 26 2.87 -1.73 -24.19
CA VAL A 26 2.28 -0.73 -23.28
C VAL A 26 1.30 -1.49 -22.35
N GLU A 27 1.84 -2.47 -21.63
CA GLU A 27 1.24 -3.35 -20.65
C GLU A 27 2.19 -3.30 -19.45
N GLY A 28 2.35 -2.10 -18.91
CA GLY A 28 3.05 -1.87 -17.64
C GLY A 28 2.16 -2.05 -16.42
N PHE A 29 0.94 -2.58 -16.57
CA PHE A 29 0.19 -3.18 -15.45
C PHE A 29 0.61 -4.65 -15.33
N SER A 30 1.92 -4.86 -15.16
CA SER A 30 2.41 -6.19 -14.81
C SER A 30 1.92 -6.52 -13.41
N LEU A 31 1.07 -7.54 -13.29
CA LEU A 31 0.79 -8.21 -12.03
C LEU A 31 2.08 -8.64 -11.29
N ALA A 32 3.24 -8.68 -11.97
CA ALA A 32 4.54 -8.98 -11.37
C ALA A 32 5.08 -7.88 -10.44
N ASN A 33 4.51 -6.67 -10.45
CA ASN A 33 4.94 -5.59 -9.55
C ASN A 33 3.78 -5.01 -8.73
N SER A 34 2.76 -5.83 -8.45
CA SER A 34 1.68 -5.53 -7.52
C SER A 34 2.10 -5.91 -6.10
N CYS A 35 1.89 -5.01 -5.13
CA CYS A 35 2.01 -5.30 -3.70
C CYS A 35 0.64 -5.28 -3.03
N THR A 36 0.55 -5.97 -1.90
CA THR A 36 -0.54 -5.77 -0.95
C THR A 36 -0.17 -4.65 0.00
N VAL A 37 -1.07 -3.69 0.16
CA VAL A 37 -1.00 -2.64 1.17
C VAL A 37 -2.14 -2.83 2.16
N CYS A 38 -1.80 -3.11 3.41
CA CYS A 38 -2.74 -3.27 4.52
C CYS A 38 -2.78 -1.99 5.35
N GLN A 39 -3.97 -1.55 5.78
CA GLN A 39 -4.16 -0.37 6.59
C GLN A 39 -4.78 -0.74 7.95
N TYR A 40 -4.23 -0.16 9.01
CA TYR A 40 -4.56 -0.43 10.40
C TYR A 40 -4.83 0.87 11.15
N ASP A 41 -5.82 0.85 12.04
CA ASP A 41 -6.18 1.90 12.99
C ASP A 41 -5.86 1.43 14.41
N GLY A 42 -4.73 1.88 14.94
CA GLY A 42 -4.35 1.59 16.33
C GLY A 42 -4.86 2.63 17.32
N THR A 43 -5.62 3.62 16.84
CA THR A 43 -6.29 4.64 17.63
C THR A 43 -5.56 5.05 18.92
N ALA A 44 -4.40 5.71 18.79
CA ALA A 44 -3.66 6.18 19.95
C ALA A 44 -4.17 7.52 20.45
N TYR A 45 -5.10 7.50 21.41
CA TYR A 45 -5.56 8.74 22.04
C TYR A 45 -4.55 9.32 23.06
N ASN A 46 -3.27 9.41 22.68
CA ASN A 46 -2.26 10.16 23.40
C ASN A 46 -1.73 11.31 22.53
N ALA A 47 -2.08 12.55 22.89
CA ALA A 47 -1.67 13.73 22.12
C ALA A 47 -0.16 14.00 22.15
N SER A 48 0.55 13.54 23.19
CA SER A 48 1.97 13.85 23.41
C SER A 48 2.91 12.87 22.72
N SER A 49 2.45 11.64 22.45
CA SER A 49 3.26 10.55 21.89
C SER A 49 2.67 9.93 20.63
N ALA A 50 1.76 10.61 19.93
CA ALA A 50 1.05 10.05 18.76
C ALA A 50 1.99 9.47 17.68
N THR A 51 3.16 10.08 17.48
CA THR A 51 4.18 9.57 16.55
C THR A 51 4.78 8.23 17.02
N GLU A 52 5.12 8.12 18.29
CA GLU A 52 5.64 6.89 18.90
C GLU A 52 4.58 5.80 18.83
N THR A 53 3.34 6.09 19.20
CA THR A 53 2.29 5.07 19.19
C THR A 53 1.92 4.61 17.78
N ALA A 54 1.95 5.50 16.77
CA ALA A 54 1.80 5.08 15.37
C ALA A 54 2.95 4.18 14.90
N THR A 55 4.16 4.42 15.42
CA THR A 55 5.36 3.64 15.10
C THR A 55 5.29 2.26 15.76
N ASP A 56 4.93 2.20 17.03
CA ASP A 56 4.78 0.96 17.80
C ASP A 56 3.68 0.07 17.22
N LEU A 57 2.52 0.65 16.86
CA LEU A 57 1.48 -0.05 16.11
C LEU A 57 2.06 -0.72 14.87
N CYS A 58 2.83 0.03 14.08
CA CYS A 58 3.41 -0.52 12.87
C CYS A 58 4.45 -1.61 13.10
N ILE A 59 5.26 -1.49 14.16
CA ILE A 59 6.25 -2.52 14.51
C ILE A 59 5.53 -3.81 14.91
N ASN A 60 4.50 -3.70 15.74
CA ASN A 60 3.73 -4.85 16.23
C ASN A 60 3.00 -5.56 15.08
N VAL A 61 2.24 -4.83 14.26
CA VAL A 61 1.53 -5.44 13.13
C VAL A 61 2.52 -6.02 12.11
N ARG A 62 3.67 -5.38 11.89
CA ARG A 62 4.72 -5.95 11.01
C ARG A 62 5.29 -7.25 11.56
N SER A 63 5.46 -7.36 12.87
CA SER A 63 5.90 -8.60 13.52
C SER A 63 4.96 -9.76 13.19
N ASP A 64 3.65 -9.51 13.21
CA ASP A 64 2.62 -10.52 12.91
C ASP A 64 2.54 -10.88 11.42
N MET A 65 2.80 -9.90 10.54
CA MET A 65 2.76 -10.05 9.08
C MET A 65 4.07 -10.61 8.49
N GLY A 66 5.16 -10.60 9.25
CA GLY A 66 6.49 -11.04 8.84
C GLY A 66 7.42 -9.91 8.39
N VAL A 67 8.73 -10.18 8.49
CA VAL A 67 9.81 -9.20 8.25
C VAL A 67 9.92 -8.66 6.82
N ALA A 68 9.21 -9.27 5.86
CA ALA A 68 9.26 -8.90 4.44
C ALA A 68 8.38 -7.68 4.09
N CYS A 69 7.56 -7.18 5.03
CA CYS A 69 6.71 -6.02 4.81
C CYS A 69 7.38 -4.72 5.29
N VAL A 70 7.22 -3.65 4.53
CA VAL A 70 7.69 -2.31 4.89
C VAL A 70 6.54 -1.55 5.56
N ASN A 71 6.80 -0.95 6.71
CA ASN A 71 5.80 -0.25 7.51
C ASN A 71 5.91 1.27 7.41
N ARG A 72 4.79 1.97 7.50
CA ARG A 72 4.73 3.43 7.64
C ARG A 72 3.65 3.82 8.66
N GLY A 73 4.09 4.41 9.76
CA GLY A 73 3.20 5.01 10.76
C GLY A 73 2.75 6.38 10.30
N TRP A 74 1.49 6.71 10.56
CA TRP A 74 0.88 8.00 10.28
C TRP A 74 -0.01 8.43 11.45
N TYR A 75 -0.12 9.72 11.70
CA TYR A 75 -1.01 10.29 12.71
C TYR A 75 -1.69 11.53 12.14
N THR A 76 -2.92 11.79 12.57
CA THR A 76 -3.78 12.75 11.87
C THR A 76 -3.40 14.21 12.06
N HIS A 77 -2.55 14.54 13.04
CA HIS A 77 -2.31 15.91 13.51
C HIS A 77 -3.56 16.61 14.09
N PHE A 78 -4.71 15.92 14.10
CA PHE A 78 -5.99 16.44 14.59
C PHE A 78 -6.26 15.88 15.98
N ARG A 79 -6.35 16.79 16.98
CA ARG A 79 -6.72 16.44 18.35
C ARG A 79 -8.19 16.05 18.43
N ASP A 80 -8.43 14.84 18.90
CA ASP A 80 -9.71 14.32 19.35
C ASP A 80 -9.87 14.65 20.85
N HIS A 81 -10.57 15.75 21.11
CA HIS A 81 -10.87 16.21 22.47
C HIS A 81 -11.75 15.25 23.27
N LYS A 82 -12.52 14.38 22.60
CA LYS A 82 -13.43 13.44 23.27
C LYS A 82 -12.67 12.27 23.90
N HIS A 83 -11.55 11.88 23.30
CA HIS A 83 -10.79 10.71 23.72
C HIS A 83 -9.38 11.04 24.23
N GLY A 84 -8.93 12.31 24.13
CA GLY A 84 -7.69 12.77 24.76
C GLY A 84 -6.42 12.60 23.92
N GLY A 85 -6.52 12.55 22.59
CA GLY A 85 -5.34 12.38 21.73
C GLY A 85 -5.60 12.60 20.26
N GLN A 86 -5.00 11.81 19.39
CA GLN A 86 -5.18 11.91 17.93
C GLN A 86 -5.36 10.52 17.33
N LYS A 87 -5.90 10.40 16.12
CA LYS A 87 -5.93 9.09 15.48
C LYS A 87 -4.57 8.76 14.89
N THR A 88 -4.18 7.50 15.02
CA THR A 88 -2.94 6.95 14.48
C THR A 88 -3.25 5.76 13.61
N TYR A 89 -2.58 5.70 12.48
CA TYR A 89 -2.73 4.65 11.49
C TYR A 89 -1.39 4.01 11.23
N CYS A 90 -1.41 2.73 10.92
CA CYS A 90 -0.29 2.06 10.29
C CYS A 90 -0.70 1.63 8.90
N ARG A 91 0.23 1.69 7.96
CA ARG A 91 0.09 0.97 6.71
C ARG A 91 1.31 0.08 6.47
N LEU A 92 1.08 -1.16 6.03
CA LEU A 92 2.10 -2.15 5.72
C LEU A 92 2.07 -2.48 4.23
N LYS A 93 3.21 -2.34 3.54
CA LYS A 93 3.39 -2.81 2.17
C LYS A 93 4.13 -4.14 2.18
N CYS A 94 3.53 -5.17 1.59
CA CYS A 94 4.14 -6.47 1.37
C CYS A 94 4.33 -6.72 -0.13
N GLN A 95 5.55 -7.09 -0.55
CA GLN A 95 5.86 -7.28 -1.98
C GLN A 95 5.07 -8.43 -2.62
N ASN A 96 4.68 -9.44 -1.83
CA ASN A 96 3.85 -10.53 -2.32
C ASN A 96 2.37 -10.09 -2.34
N PRO A 97 1.71 -10.07 -3.51
CA PRO A 97 0.30 -9.69 -3.61
C PRO A 97 -0.64 -10.70 -2.93
N ASN A 98 -0.18 -11.91 -2.61
CA ASN A 98 -0.97 -12.91 -1.91
C ASN A 98 -0.81 -12.85 -0.38
N THR A 99 -0.02 -11.90 0.15
CA THR A 99 0.08 -11.74 1.60
C THR A 99 -1.28 -11.32 2.16
N PRO A 100 -1.88 -12.09 3.09
CA PRO A 100 -3.13 -11.71 3.71
C PRO A 100 -2.91 -10.54 4.66
N CYS A 101 -3.85 -9.60 4.70
CA CYS A 101 -3.88 -8.59 5.76
C CYS A 101 -4.50 -9.23 7.01
N SER A 102 -3.66 -9.72 7.90
CA SER A 102 -4.11 -10.27 9.18
C SER A 102 -4.60 -9.16 10.09
N SER A 103 -5.67 -9.41 10.83
CA SER A 103 -6.15 -8.46 11.83
C SER A 103 -5.28 -8.48 13.09
N HIS A 104 -5.19 -7.34 13.75
CA HIS A 104 -4.41 -7.16 14.97
C HIS A 104 -5.27 -6.43 15.99
N LEU A 105 -5.39 -6.97 17.20
CA LEU A 105 -6.14 -6.33 18.27
C LEU A 105 -5.32 -5.20 18.87
N THR A 106 -5.91 -4.01 18.92
CA THR A 106 -5.30 -2.85 19.57
C THR A 106 -6.17 -2.42 20.73
N GLU A 107 -5.53 -2.10 21.85
CA GLU A 107 -6.20 -1.48 22.97
C GLU A 107 -6.01 0.04 22.92
N PRO A 108 -7.08 0.83 22.99
CA PRO A 108 -6.93 2.27 23.10
C PRO A 108 -6.21 2.60 24.42
N PRO A 109 -5.16 3.46 24.41
CA PRO A 109 -4.38 3.76 25.62
C PRO A 109 -5.19 4.45 26.73
N ASN A 110 -6.28 5.13 26.35
CA ASN A 110 -7.28 5.68 27.27
C ASN A 110 -8.65 5.18 26.80
N PRO A 111 -9.02 3.93 27.13
CA PRO A 111 -10.29 3.41 26.67
C PRO A 111 -11.39 4.28 27.31
N PRO A 112 -12.28 4.92 26.54
CA PRO A 112 -13.55 5.35 27.14
C PRO A 112 -14.15 4.11 27.80
N SER A 113 -14.84 4.26 28.92
CA SER A 113 -15.30 3.19 29.84
C SER A 113 -16.10 2.02 29.23
N GLN A 114 -16.26 1.97 27.90
CA GLN A 114 -16.93 0.94 27.11
C GLN A 114 -16.15 0.42 25.90
N LYS A 115 -14.92 0.89 25.60
CA LYS A 115 -14.13 0.38 24.46
C LYS A 115 -12.95 -0.45 24.95
N GLY A 116 -13.16 -1.76 25.03
CA GLY A 116 -12.07 -2.73 25.15
C GLY A 116 -11.26 -2.85 23.85
N PRO A 117 -10.41 -3.89 23.74
CA PRO A 117 -9.63 -4.14 22.53
C PRO A 117 -10.52 -4.15 21.28
N HIS A 118 -10.04 -3.54 20.19
CA HIS A 118 -10.72 -3.53 18.90
C HIS A 118 -9.82 -4.05 17.78
N GLU A 119 -10.44 -4.59 16.74
CA GLU A 119 -9.74 -5.00 15.53
C GLU A 119 -9.20 -3.77 14.80
N SER A 120 -7.88 -3.68 14.67
CA SER A 120 -7.24 -2.52 14.04
C SER A 120 -7.29 -2.57 12.51
N LEU A 121 -7.51 -3.73 11.88
CA LEU A 121 -7.52 -3.83 10.43
C LEU A 121 -8.69 -3.04 9.83
N ILE A 122 -8.36 -2.01 9.04
CA ILE A 122 -9.33 -1.27 8.24
C ILE A 122 -9.60 -2.03 6.93
N GLY A 123 -8.54 -2.56 6.33
CA GLY A 123 -8.63 -3.30 5.06
C GLY A 123 -7.30 -3.38 4.32
N GLY A 124 -7.34 -3.97 3.12
CA GLY A 124 -6.18 -4.13 2.25
C GLY A 124 -6.52 -3.80 0.80
N VAL A 125 -5.51 -3.36 0.05
CA VAL A 125 -5.61 -3.08 -1.39
C VAL A 125 -4.40 -3.64 -2.13
N HIS A 126 -4.63 -4.18 -3.33
CA HIS A 126 -3.54 -4.51 -4.25
C HIS A 126 -3.27 -3.30 -5.15
N MET A 127 -2.02 -2.88 -5.21
CA MET A 127 -1.62 -1.72 -6.00
C MET A 127 -0.21 -1.88 -6.54
N PRO A 128 0.17 -1.17 -7.61
CA PRO A 128 1.56 -1.13 -8.07
C PRO A 128 2.53 -0.74 -6.93
N CYS A 129 3.58 -1.53 -6.73
CA CYS A 129 4.59 -1.36 -5.68
C CYS A 129 5.23 0.03 -5.62
N ASN A 130 5.34 0.69 -6.77
CA ASN A 130 5.96 2.00 -6.97
C ASN A 130 5.03 3.18 -6.65
N GLN A 131 3.72 2.95 -6.53
CA GLN A 131 2.77 3.99 -6.11
C GLN A 131 2.75 4.13 -4.58
N TRP A 132 3.43 3.26 -3.85
CA TRP A 132 3.59 3.36 -2.42
C TRP A 132 4.80 4.23 -2.03
N PRO A 133 4.69 5.07 -0.98
CA PRO A 133 3.47 5.38 -0.25
C PRO A 133 2.67 6.49 -0.96
N ILE A 134 1.37 6.28 -1.19
CA ILE A 134 0.50 7.39 -1.60
C ILE A 134 0.38 8.31 -0.39
N SER A 135 0.74 9.58 -0.60
CA SER A 135 0.77 10.67 0.39
C SER A 135 -0.50 10.76 1.21
#